data_AF-A0A849SVQ3-F1
#
_entry.id   AF-A0A849SVQ3-F1
#
_cell.length_a   1.000
_cell.length_b   1.000
_cell.length_c   1.000
_cell.angle_alpha   90.00
_cell.angle_beta   90.00
_cell.angle_gamma   90.00
#
_symmetry.space_group_name_H-M   'P 1'
#
loop_
_entity.id
_entity.type
_entity.pdbx_description
1 polymer ?
#
loop_
_entity_poly.entity_id
_entity_poly.type
_entity_poly.pdbx_seq_one_letter_code
_entity_poly.pdbx_strand_id
1 'polypeptide(L)'
;MAGFDCLDDFDWHGEDPLFFRLTNAPSAVTLGRFLRRFAPRNIEKIQALLPELGLKIRKILEPNVYKIIFAMDSSDHQQYGVKSEGVDFGYKKLRCLNSQNIFDDKGICYGFKLRKGNTGKFQDSCRLTF
;
A
#
# COMPACT_ATOMS: atom_id res chain seq x y z
N MET A 1 9.97 16.61 -8.68
CA MET A 1 10.61 15.53 -7.91
C MET A 1 9.59 14.42 -7.78
N ALA A 2 9.71 13.36 -8.57
CA ALA A 2 8.92 12.14 -8.38
C ALA A 2 9.51 11.37 -7.18
N GLY A 3 8.66 10.67 -6.44
CA GLY A 3 9.10 9.89 -5.28
C GLY A 3 9.96 8.70 -5.69
N PHE A 4 10.47 7.97 -4.69
CA PHE A 4 11.15 6.67 -4.90
C PHE A 4 10.11 5.63 -5.30
N ASP A 5 9.69 5.69 -6.56
CA ASP A 5 8.52 5.00 -7.08
C ASP A 5 8.90 3.58 -7.55
N CYS A 6 10.19 3.31 -7.82
CA CYS A 6 10.61 2.01 -8.33
C CYS A 6 11.88 1.44 -7.68
N LEU A 7 12.07 0.12 -7.82
CA LEU A 7 13.23 -0.58 -7.26
C LEU A 7 14.56 -0.06 -7.82
N ASP A 8 14.57 0.40 -9.08
CA ASP A 8 15.78 0.94 -9.72
C ASP A 8 16.27 2.24 -9.04
N ASP A 9 15.40 2.98 -8.36
CA ASP A 9 15.79 4.20 -7.64
C ASP A 9 16.78 3.87 -6.51
N PHE A 10 16.73 2.67 -5.94
CA PHE A 10 17.67 2.23 -4.90
C PHE A 10 19.12 2.13 -5.40
N ASP A 11 19.32 1.75 -6.66
CA ASP A 11 20.67 1.70 -7.24
C ASP A 11 21.22 3.12 -7.43
N TRP A 12 20.37 4.08 -7.83
CA TRP A 12 20.75 5.48 -7.99
C TRP A 12 21.11 6.14 -6.64
N HIS A 13 20.36 5.82 -5.59
CA HIS A 13 20.60 6.36 -4.25
C HIS A 13 21.69 5.64 -3.46
N GLY A 14 22.17 4.50 -3.93
CA GLY A 14 23.36 3.86 -3.36
C GLY A 14 24.61 4.74 -3.43
N GLU A 15 24.64 5.72 -4.33
CA GLU A 15 25.69 6.73 -4.44
C GLU A 15 25.58 7.84 -3.39
N ASP A 16 24.43 7.99 -2.72
CA ASP A 16 24.25 8.99 -1.66
C ASP A 16 24.98 8.55 -0.36
N PRO A 17 25.91 9.37 0.17
CA PRO A 17 26.71 8.99 1.33
C PRO A 17 25.88 8.76 2.62
N LEU A 18 24.75 9.45 2.79
CA LEU A 18 23.90 9.29 3.96
C LEU A 18 23.09 8.00 3.87
N PHE A 19 22.50 7.74 2.70
CA PHE A 19 21.75 6.52 2.42
C PHE A 19 22.63 5.27 2.57
N PHE A 20 23.85 5.31 2.03
CA PHE A 20 24.81 4.22 2.16
C PHE A 20 25.15 3.92 3.62
N ARG A 21 25.42 4.94 4.44
CA ARG A 21 25.74 4.75 5.87
C ARG A 21 24.60 4.14 6.66
N LEU A 22 23.36 4.49 6.35
CA LEU A 22 22.18 4.04 7.11
C LEU A 22 21.73 2.64 6.72
N THR A 23 21.86 2.27 5.45
CA THR A 23 21.22 1.06 4.89
C THR A 23 22.20 0.06 4.30
N ASN A 24 23.47 0.46 4.15
CA ASN A 24 24.48 -0.27 3.38
C ASN A 24 24.12 -0.44 1.88
N ALA A 25 23.23 0.42 1.37
CA ALA A 25 22.81 0.52 -0.03
C ALA A 25 22.56 -0.84 -0.72
N PRO A 26 21.56 -1.62 -0.28
CA PRO A 26 21.22 -2.86 -0.94
C PRO A 26 20.79 -2.59 -2.39
N SER A 27 21.31 -3.37 -3.33
CA SER A 27 20.95 -3.22 -4.74
C SER A 27 19.45 -3.47 -4.98
N ALA A 28 18.91 -2.86 -6.04
CA ALA A 28 17.54 -3.04 -6.50
C ALA A 28 17.16 -4.52 -6.63
N VAL A 29 18.11 -5.35 -7.10
CA VAL A 29 17.96 -6.81 -7.23
C VAL A 29 17.80 -7.49 -5.87
N THR A 30 18.62 -7.10 -4.89
CA THR A 30 18.60 -7.67 -3.54
C THR A 30 17.29 -7.33 -2.84
N LEU A 31 16.88 -6.06 -2.93
CA LEU A 31 15.61 -5.59 -2.37
C LEU A 31 14.42 -6.25 -3.06
N GLY A 32 14.43 -6.36 -4.39
CA GLY A 32 13.41 -7.06 -5.15
C GLY A 32 13.26 -8.53 -4.74
N ARG A 33 14.36 -9.26 -4.53
CA ARG A 33 14.31 -10.64 -4.02
C ARG A 33 13.69 -10.73 -2.63
N PHE A 34 14.01 -9.78 -1.75
CA PHE A 34 13.42 -9.71 -0.42
C PHE A 34 11.92 -9.48 -0.49
N LEU A 35 11.46 -8.49 -1.26
CA LEU A 35 10.03 -8.18 -1.41
C LEU A 35 9.24 -9.34 -2.03
N ARG A 36 9.82 -10.05 -3.01
CA ARG A 36 9.18 -11.23 -3.62
C ARG A 36 9.18 -12.47 -2.73
N ARG A 37 9.95 -12.47 -1.63
CA ARG A 37 9.91 -13.56 -0.63
C ARG A 37 8.61 -13.55 0.17
N PHE A 38 7.90 -12.43 0.22
CA PHE A 38 6.60 -12.37 0.88
C PHE A 38 5.55 -13.14 0.07
N ALA A 39 5.16 -14.30 0.59
CA ALA A 39 4.07 -15.08 0.02
C ALA A 39 2.74 -14.31 0.15
N PRO A 40 1.82 -14.43 -0.84
CA PRO A 40 0.50 -13.80 -0.77
C PRO A 40 -0.26 -14.07 0.53
N ARG A 41 -0.11 -15.28 1.09
CA ARG A 41 -0.70 -15.65 2.39
C ARG A 41 -0.24 -14.76 3.55
N ASN A 42 1.00 -14.26 3.53
CA ASN A 42 1.48 -13.36 4.57
C ASN A 42 0.83 -11.98 4.45
N ILE A 43 0.62 -11.52 3.22
CA ILE A 43 -0.08 -10.26 2.93
C ILE A 43 -1.53 -10.37 3.40
N GLU A 44 -2.21 -11.48 3.08
CA GLU A 44 -3.59 -11.74 3.53
C GLU A 44 -3.70 -11.78 5.06
N LYS A 45 -2.73 -12.39 5.75
CA LYS A 45 -2.68 -12.40 7.22
C LYS A 45 -2.54 -10.99 7.80
N ILE A 46 -1.69 -10.15 7.22
CA ILE A 46 -1.54 -8.75 7.64
C ILE A 46 -2.82 -7.98 7.39
N GLN A 47 -3.45 -8.17 6.22
CA GLN A 47 -4.73 -7.54 5.89
C GLN A 47 -5.84 -7.95 6.86
N ALA A 48 -5.87 -9.22 7.28
CA ALA A 48 -6.85 -9.71 8.25
C ALA A 48 -6.65 -9.14 9.67
N LEU A 49 -5.44 -8.70 10.02
CA LEU A 49 -5.16 -8.06 11.31
C LEU A 49 -5.57 -6.58 11.36
N LEU A 50 -5.70 -5.90 10.21
CA LEU A 50 -6.03 -4.47 10.16
C LEU A 50 -7.38 -4.14 10.81
N PRO A 51 -8.49 -4.86 10.55
CA PRO A 51 -9.76 -4.60 11.23
C PRO A 51 -9.67 -4.78 12.74
N GLU A 52 -8.96 -5.81 13.21
CA GLU A 52 -8.83 -6.11 14.64
C GLU A 52 -8.05 -5.01 15.36
N LEU A 53 -6.92 -4.58 14.79
CA LEU A 53 -6.11 -3.49 15.32
C LEU A 53 -6.87 -2.16 15.26
N GLY A 54 -7.54 -1.87 14.14
CA GLY A 54 -8.35 -0.68 13.98
C GLY A 54 -9.43 -0.57 15.05
N LEU A 55 -10.15 -1.67 15.30
CA LEU A 55 -11.19 -1.73 16.32
C LEU A 55 -10.62 -1.59 17.74
N LYS A 56 -9.47 -2.21 18.04
CA LYS A 56 -8.77 -2.05 19.32
C LYS A 56 -8.39 -0.59 19.57
N ILE A 57 -7.79 0.07 18.57
CA ILE A 57 -7.43 1.49 18.65
C ILE A 57 -8.69 2.34 18.84
N ARG A 58 -9.77 2.04 18.11
CA ARG A 58 -11.03 2.78 18.21
C ARG A 58 -11.63 2.69 19.61
N LYS A 59 -11.63 1.51 20.22
CA LYS A 59 -12.10 1.29 21.60
C LYS A 59 -11.23 2.01 22.64
N ILE A 60 -9.93 2.16 22.39
CA ILE A 60 -9.05 2.95 23.26
C ILE A 60 -9.36 4.44 23.11
N LEU A 61 -9.54 4.92 21.88
CA LEU A 61 -9.76 6.34 21.59
C LEU A 61 -11.16 6.80 22.02
N GLU A 62 -12.18 5.97 21.82
CA GLU A 62 -13.57 6.26 22.17
C GLU A 62 -14.23 5.00 22.77
N PRO A 63 -14.06 4.76 24.08
CA PRO A 63 -14.54 3.54 24.74
C PRO A 63 -16.06 3.35 24.68
N ASN A 64 -16.81 4.45 24.62
CA ASN A 64 -18.28 4.47 24.57
C ASN A 64 -18.81 4.61 23.13
N VAL A 65 -18.01 4.28 22.12
CA VAL A 65 -18.42 4.39 20.72
C VAL A 65 -19.63 3.49 20.45
N TYR A 66 -20.74 4.09 20.03
CA TYR A 66 -21.99 3.38 19.71
C TYR A 66 -22.16 3.16 18.20
N LYS A 67 -21.39 3.89 17.38
CA LYS A 67 -21.46 3.85 15.93
C LYS A 67 -20.09 4.17 15.32
N ILE A 68 -19.66 3.35 14.38
CA ILE A 68 -18.47 3.60 13.55
C ILE A 68 -18.95 3.83 12.13
N ILE A 69 -18.53 4.93 11.51
CA ILE A 69 -18.86 5.25 10.12
C ILE A 69 -17.64 4.89 9.28
N PHE A 70 -17.79 3.95 8.37
CA PHE A 70 -16.74 3.59 7.42
C PHE A 70 -16.89 4.35 6.11
N ALA A 71 -15.80 4.97 5.67
CA ALA A 71 -15.66 5.55 4.35
C ALA A 71 -14.67 4.71 3.54
N MET A 72 -15.08 4.32 2.33
CA MET A 72 -14.19 3.67 1.38
C MET A 72 -13.77 4.68 0.33
N ASP A 73 -12.47 4.74 0.07
CA ASP A 73 -11.94 5.55 -1.02
C ASP A 73 -10.92 4.75 -1.83
N SER A 74 -10.74 5.17 -3.08
CA SER A 74 -9.73 4.62 -3.96
C SER A 74 -8.84 5.73 -4.52
N SER A 75 -7.53 5.53 -4.43
CA SER A 75 -6.54 6.49 -4.89
C SER A 75 -5.64 5.85 -5.93
N ASP A 76 -5.41 6.57 -7.04
CA ASP A 76 -4.48 6.18 -8.09
C ASP A 76 -3.09 6.73 -7.79
N HIS A 77 -2.10 5.84 -7.70
CA HIS A 77 -0.69 6.16 -7.51
C HIS A 77 0.02 6.04 -8.85
N GLN A 78 0.20 7.17 -9.53
CA GLN A 78 0.92 7.22 -10.79
C GLN A 78 2.39 6.84 -10.57
N GLN A 79 2.89 5.98 -11.45
CA GLN A 79 4.25 5.47 -11.38
C GLN A 79 5.06 6.02 -12.57
N TYR A 80 6.22 6.60 -12.29
CA TYR A 80 7.10 7.20 -13.29
C TYR A 80 8.32 6.31 -13.63
N GLY A 81 8.59 5.29 -12.82
CA GLY A 81 9.74 4.40 -13.00
C GLY A 81 9.62 3.47 -14.20
N VAL A 82 10.75 3.24 -14.89
CA VAL A 82 10.81 2.38 -16.09
C VAL A 82 10.58 0.91 -15.73
N LYS A 83 11.15 0.44 -14.60
CA LYS A 83 10.96 -0.92 -14.08
C LYS A 83 10.00 -0.93 -12.89
N SER A 84 8.73 -0.67 -13.19
CA SER A 84 7.66 -0.72 -12.19
C SER A 84 6.88 -2.04 -12.27
N GLU A 85 6.86 -2.82 -11.20
CA GLU A 85 6.19 -4.13 -11.16
C GLU A 85 4.70 -4.00 -10.82
N GLY A 86 3.84 -4.74 -11.54
CA GLY A 86 2.40 -4.80 -11.24
C GLY A 86 1.60 -3.56 -11.62
N VAL A 87 2.22 -2.57 -12.27
CA VAL A 87 1.56 -1.37 -12.77
C VAL A 87 0.75 -1.70 -14.02
N ASP A 88 -0.42 -1.09 -14.13
CA ASP A 88 -1.25 -1.19 -15.34
C ASP A 88 -1.89 0.17 -15.64
N PHE A 89 -2.51 0.31 -16.81
CA PHE A 89 -3.17 1.54 -17.22
C PHE A 89 -4.51 1.71 -16.47
N GLY A 90 -4.58 2.74 -15.64
CA GLY A 90 -5.82 3.15 -14.99
C GLY A 90 -6.78 3.87 -15.94
N TYR A 91 -7.97 4.21 -15.43
CA TYR A 91 -9.02 4.91 -16.18
C TYR A 91 -8.56 6.21 -16.88
N LYS A 92 -7.65 6.96 -16.24
CA LYS A 92 -7.06 8.19 -16.81
C LYS A 92 -5.99 7.91 -17.87
N LYS A 93 -5.83 6.67 -18.33
CA LYS A 93 -4.75 6.19 -19.23
C LYS A 93 -3.35 6.46 -18.69
N LEU A 94 -3.22 6.58 -17.37
CA LEU A 94 -1.95 6.72 -16.68
C LEU A 94 -1.51 5.36 -16.15
N ARG A 95 -0.21 5.08 -16.21
CA ARG A 95 0.38 3.92 -15.54
C ARG A 95 0.32 4.14 -14.03
N CYS A 96 -0.55 3.40 -13.34
CA CYS A 96 -0.74 3.55 -11.92
C CYS A 96 -1.00 2.23 -11.20
N LEU A 97 -0.76 2.25 -9.89
CA LEU A 97 -1.31 1.29 -8.93
C LEU A 97 -2.52 1.93 -8.26
N ASN A 98 -3.60 1.18 -8.07
CA ASN A 98 -4.80 1.69 -7.41
C ASN A 98 -4.87 1.10 -5.99
N SER A 99 -4.84 1.95 -4.96
CA SER A 99 -5.09 1.52 -3.59
C SER A 99 -6.57 1.69 -3.25
N GLN A 100 -7.19 0.67 -2.69
CA GLN A 100 -8.52 0.76 -2.08
C GLN A 100 -8.40 0.64 -0.58
N ASN A 101 -8.87 1.68 0.12
CA ASN A 101 -8.71 1.79 1.55
C ASN A 101 -10.07 1.95 2.24
N ILE A 102 -10.16 1.51 3.48
CA ILE A 102 -11.32 1.70 4.35
C ILE A 102 -10.85 2.42 5.60
N PHE A 103 -11.39 3.61 5.82
CA PHE A 103 -11.13 4.40 7.01
C PHE A 103 -12.41 4.63 7.80
N ASP A 104 -12.28 4.89 9.09
CA ASP A 104 -13.39 5.43 9.89
C ASP A 104 -13.39 6.96 9.95
N ASP A 105 -14.38 7.50 10.67
CA ASP A 105 -14.55 8.92 10.95
C ASP A 105 -13.40 9.57 11.73
N LYS A 106 -12.48 8.77 12.30
CA LYS A 106 -11.27 9.22 12.98
C LYS A 106 -10.00 8.98 12.16
N GLY A 107 -10.13 8.49 10.94
CA GLY A 107 -9.00 8.20 10.06
C GLY A 107 -8.26 6.91 10.42
N ILE A 108 -8.84 6.00 11.22
CA ILE A 108 -8.25 4.70 11.50
C ILE A 108 -8.48 3.78 10.29
N CYS A 109 -7.42 3.10 9.84
CA CYS A 109 -7.49 2.17 8.71
C CYS A 109 -7.98 0.79 9.15
N TYR A 110 -8.99 0.27 8.46
CA TYR A 110 -9.55 -1.08 8.71
C TYR A 110 -9.30 -2.02 7.54
N GLY A 111 -8.91 -1.51 6.38
CA GLY A 111 -8.66 -2.34 5.20
C GLY A 111 -7.85 -1.60 4.17
N PHE A 112 -6.90 -2.31 3.58
CA PHE A 112 -6.02 -1.80 2.53
C PHE A 112 -5.78 -2.89 1.49
N LYS A 113 -6.08 -2.59 0.23
CA LYS A 113 -5.81 -3.47 -0.90
C LYS A 113 -5.20 -2.68 -2.04
N LEU A 114 -3.97 -3.03 -2.38
CA LEU A 114 -3.30 -2.51 -3.57
C LEU A 114 -3.63 -3.37 -4.77
N ARG A 115 -4.06 -2.74 -5.85
CA ARG A 115 -4.47 -3.38 -7.10
C ARG A 115 -3.70 -2.78 -8.27
N LYS A 116 -3.62 -3.54 -9.36
CA LYS A 116 -3.13 -2.99 -10.63
C LYS A 116 -4.08 -1.89 -11.12
N GLY A 117 -3.58 -0.96 -11.92
CA GLY A 117 -4.40 0.09 -12.53
C GLY A 117 -5.65 -0.49 -13.16
N ASN A 118 -6.82 0.06 -12.82
CA ASN A 118 -8.11 -0.51 -13.20
C ASN A 118 -8.79 0.40 -14.25
N THR A 119 -9.17 -0.17 -15.39
CA THR A 119 -9.94 0.49 -16.45
C THR A 119 -11.45 0.29 -16.31
N GLY A 120 -11.89 -0.64 -15.44
CA GLY A 120 -13.29 -1.06 -15.27
C GLY A 120 -13.88 -0.76 -13.89
N LYS A 121 -15.22 -0.85 -13.77
CA LYS A 121 -15.95 -0.56 -12.52
C LYS A 121 -15.46 -1.41 -11.35
N PHE A 122 -15.61 -0.83 -10.15
CA PHE A 122 -15.22 -1.34 -8.83
C PHE A 122 -15.71 -2.79 -8.57
N GLN A 123 -14.92 -3.80 -8.95
CA GLN A 123 -15.39 -5.20 -8.93
C GLN A 123 -14.71 -6.10 -7.89
N ASP A 124 -13.84 -5.55 -7.05
CA ASP A 124 -13.08 -6.36 -6.09
C ASP A 124 -12.82 -5.57 -4.79
N SER A 125 -13.85 -5.48 -3.95
CA SER A 125 -13.86 -4.66 -2.74
C SER A 125 -13.03 -5.25 -1.60
N CYS A 126 -12.42 -4.37 -0.78
CA CYS A 126 -11.87 -4.76 0.51
C CYS A 126 -12.97 -5.40 1.36
N ARG A 127 -12.83 -6.68 1.71
CA ARG A 127 -13.72 -7.36 2.66
C ARG A 127 -13.29 -7.01 4.07
N LEU A 128 -14.19 -6.41 4.84
CA LEU A 128 -14.09 -6.35 6.29
C LEU A 128 -14.64 -7.67 6.84
N THR A 129 -13.80 -8.42 7.55
CA THR A 129 -14.24 -9.60 8.30
C THR A 129 -14.06 -9.24 9.77
N PHE A 130 -15.15 -9.23 10.52
CA PHE A 130 -15.18 -8.98 11.96
C PHE A 130 -15.34 -10.29 12.71
#